data_AF-A0A7W9QJC7-F1
#
_entry.id   AF-A0A7W9QJC7-F1
#
_cell.length_a   1.000
_cell.length_b   1.000
_cell.length_c   1.000
_cell.angle_alpha   90.00
_cell.angle_beta   90.00
_cell.angle_gamma   90.00
#
_symmetry.space_group_name_H-M   'P 1'
#
loop_
_entity.id
_entity.type
_entity.pdbx_description
1 polymer ?
#
loop_
_entity_poly.entity_id
_entity_poly.type
_entity_poly.pdbx_seq_one_letter_code
_entity_poly.pdbx_strand_id
1 'polypeptide(L)'
;MAAAAEVPRPTRRQRLLAALDRRFAFHSRGNVIAAGVAVALLGGLLSLWLGQDANWDLRNYHLYNGYAALHGRLGIDLAPAQMQSYFNPLLDVLHYALFVGLPAPLAGFAMGVLHALAFLLLAGIVWQVLDPRLDRARLVPWLALAGLCSAAFLSEFAGTMADNTSALPVLGALLAALHAQRRQQAAGQGVALGWWTLAGALLGLAMACKLTNALFALALGVAALVAGGRPRQRLGGAAVLTAVTLLSFALLAGPWLLRVWQTFGNPLFPQFNSHFLAPLAQPVAVSDTRWLPKTLWEWLTWPLQFSLAPNRVSEVRLRQLVWPLLYLLGLVALLRWALRRPRASAPAEVVAPAWRAVLVFVLVAFLAWQAAFSIQRYLVVPELLAPLLLWVGLRRLLPARIAAPAARWTLIACAAFALYGWGEWGHERWARQAFRVQAPPMPQPERSLVLLVGDAPESWRIPFLPEQAAYASVASNFPETPAYAARVRAMLAARGQGYALLPAEVDRNVERLRRLNAVAARLGLDRGPDCALMRRLAHRPVRAGVAVDAGRCRWVLLPERAVDVAAADRQTQALAEQQLARYGLALQPGSCRIYPSWVGQARFPYQWCRLQ
;
A
#
# COMPACT_ATOMS: atom_id res chain seq x y z
N MET A 1 42.75 -44.26 -34.85
CA MET A 1 42.84 -43.03 -34.04
C MET A 1 41.71 -42.10 -34.44
N ALA A 2 40.64 -42.02 -33.63
CA ALA A 2 39.55 -41.08 -33.87
C ALA A 2 39.98 -39.68 -33.39
N ALA A 3 39.97 -38.70 -34.30
CA ALA A 3 40.25 -37.31 -33.98
C ALA A 3 39.20 -36.80 -32.99
N ALA A 4 39.65 -36.42 -31.79
CA ALA A 4 38.81 -35.75 -30.80
C ALA A 4 38.38 -34.40 -31.38
N ALA A 5 37.10 -34.27 -31.73
CA ALA A 5 36.53 -33.02 -32.17
C ALA A 5 36.71 -31.96 -31.07
N GLU A 6 37.46 -30.90 -31.35
CA GLU A 6 37.65 -29.78 -30.44
C GLU A 6 36.28 -29.16 -30.11
N VAL A 7 35.89 -29.26 -28.84
CA VAL A 7 34.66 -28.61 -28.36
C VAL A 7 34.87 -27.09 -28.44
N PRO A 8 34.05 -26.35 -29.20
CA PRO A 8 34.25 -24.92 -29.38
C PRO A 8 34.16 -24.18 -28.04
N ARG A 9 35.16 -23.32 -27.76
CA ARG A 9 35.24 -22.55 -26.52
C ARG A 9 34.02 -21.63 -26.38
N PRO A 10 33.36 -21.59 -25.19
CA PRO A 10 32.15 -20.79 -25.01
C PRO A 10 32.44 -19.29 -25.18
N THR A 11 31.56 -18.64 -25.94
CA THR A 11 31.59 -17.18 -26.18
C THR A 11 31.48 -16.41 -24.86
N ARG A 12 31.93 -15.15 -24.82
CA ARG A 12 31.83 -14.28 -23.62
C ARG A 12 30.38 -14.16 -23.12
N ARG A 13 29.42 -14.09 -24.04
CA ARG A 13 27.98 -14.09 -23.74
C ARG A 13 27.52 -15.39 -23.08
N GLN A 14 27.93 -16.55 -23.60
CA GLN A 14 27.61 -17.85 -23.00
C GLN A 14 28.21 -18.00 -21.61
N ARG A 15 29.46 -17.55 -21.41
CA ARG A 15 30.10 -17.54 -20.08
C ARG A 15 29.36 -16.66 -19.09
N LEU A 16 28.92 -15.46 -19.50
CA LEU A 16 28.12 -14.55 -18.68
C LEU A 16 26.77 -15.18 -18.32
N LEU A 17 26.03 -15.72 -19.30
CA LEU A 17 24.74 -16.36 -19.06
C LEU A 17 24.86 -17.59 -18.14
N ALA A 18 25.91 -18.39 -18.30
CA ALA A 18 26.19 -19.52 -17.42
C ALA A 18 26.60 -19.09 -16.00
N ALA A 19 27.28 -17.95 -15.85
CA ALA A 19 27.58 -17.37 -14.54
C ALA A 19 26.31 -16.82 -13.85
N LEU A 20 25.44 -16.14 -14.61
CA LEU A 20 24.15 -15.67 -14.13
C LEU A 20 23.24 -16.84 -13.75
N ASP A 21 23.13 -17.87 -14.58
CA ASP A 21 22.34 -19.07 -14.28
C ASP A 21 22.81 -19.75 -12.99
N ARG A 22 24.13 -19.93 -12.84
CA ARG A 22 24.70 -20.54 -11.63
C ARG A 22 24.45 -19.76 -10.35
N ARG A 23 24.25 -18.44 -10.42
CA ARG A 23 24.04 -17.58 -9.24
C ARG A 23 22.57 -17.27 -8.96
N PHE A 24 21.77 -17.04 -9.99
CA PHE A 24 20.40 -16.55 -9.86
C PHE A 24 19.33 -17.63 -10.00
N ALA A 25 19.58 -18.72 -10.74
CA ALA A 25 18.60 -19.79 -10.87
C ALA A 25 18.50 -20.59 -9.57
N PHE A 26 17.30 -21.08 -9.26
CA PHE A 26 16.98 -21.79 -8.02
C PHE A 26 17.36 -23.29 -8.10
N HIS A 27 18.55 -23.58 -8.62
CA HIS A 27 19.07 -24.95 -8.77
C HIS A 27 19.42 -25.60 -7.41
N SER A 28 19.72 -24.79 -6.39
CA SER A 28 20.08 -25.25 -5.04
C SER A 28 19.38 -24.40 -3.97
N ARG A 29 19.28 -24.92 -2.74
CA ARG A 29 18.78 -24.14 -1.58
C ARG A 29 19.65 -22.90 -1.31
N GLY A 30 20.96 -23.01 -1.50
CA GLY A 30 21.88 -21.88 -1.33
C GLY A 30 21.57 -20.74 -2.31
N ASN A 31 21.22 -21.05 -3.56
CA ASN A 31 20.81 -20.05 -4.55
C ASN A 31 19.51 -19.33 -4.15
N VAL A 32 18.53 -20.06 -3.62
CA VAL A 32 17.27 -19.47 -3.13
C VAL A 32 17.53 -18.49 -1.99
N ILE A 33 18.34 -18.90 -1.00
CA ILE A 33 18.70 -18.05 0.14
C ILE A 33 19.47 -16.82 -0.32
N ALA A 34 20.48 -16.99 -1.18
CA ALA A 34 21.28 -15.88 -1.70
C ALA A 34 20.42 -14.87 -2.48
N ALA A 35 19.51 -15.34 -3.34
CA ALA A 35 18.59 -14.47 -4.07
C ALA A 35 17.61 -13.77 -3.12
N GLY A 36 17.06 -14.48 -2.13
CA GLY A 36 16.19 -13.90 -1.12
C GLY A 36 16.86 -12.79 -0.33
N VAL A 37 18.08 -13.02 0.16
CA VAL A 37 18.88 -12.01 0.87
C VAL A 37 19.22 -10.84 -0.04
N ALA A 38 19.63 -11.09 -1.29
CA ALA A 38 19.96 -10.02 -2.23
C ALA A 38 18.75 -9.13 -2.54
N VAL A 39 17.57 -9.71 -2.77
CA VAL A 39 16.33 -8.95 -3.03
C VAL A 39 15.87 -8.22 -1.77
N ALA A 40 15.98 -8.82 -0.58
CA ALA A 40 15.68 -8.17 0.69
C ALA A 40 16.57 -6.94 0.93
N LEU A 41 17.89 -7.09 0.77
CA LEU A 41 18.85 -5.99 0.90
C LEU A 41 18.61 -4.91 -0.15
N LEU A 42 18.33 -5.29 -1.40
CA LEU A 42 17.97 -4.33 -2.46
C LEU A 42 16.69 -3.58 -2.11
N GLY A 43 15.69 -4.25 -1.53
CA GLY A 43 14.47 -3.63 -1.04
C GLY A 43 14.72 -2.61 0.06
N GLY A 44 15.56 -2.94 1.03
CA GLY A 44 15.99 -2.00 2.07
C GLY A 44 16.74 -0.80 1.50
N LEU A 45 17.68 -1.02 0.58
CA LEU A 45 18.41 0.06 -0.10
C LEU A 45 17.49 0.93 -0.97
N LEU A 46 16.51 0.32 -1.63
CA LEU A 46 15.52 1.04 -2.42
C LEU A 46 14.65 1.92 -1.52
N SER A 47 14.24 1.45 -0.34
CA SER A 47 13.56 2.28 0.66
C SER A 47 14.41 3.48 1.08
N LEU A 48 15.70 3.27 1.36
CA LEU A 48 16.60 4.36 1.70
C LEU A 48 16.71 5.40 0.58
N TRP A 49 16.67 4.96 -0.67
CA TRP A 49 16.66 5.84 -1.84
C TRP A 49 15.33 6.60 -1.99
N LEU A 50 14.18 5.96 -1.70
CA LEU A 50 12.85 6.57 -1.78
C LEU A 50 12.67 7.70 -0.76
N GLY A 51 13.02 7.46 0.50
CA GLY A 51 12.86 8.46 1.57
C GLY A 51 11.88 8.05 2.67
N GLN A 52 11.66 8.96 3.61
CA GLN A 52 10.67 8.85 4.67
C GLN A 52 9.27 8.89 4.06
N ASP A 53 8.50 7.85 4.27
CA ASP A 53 7.08 7.82 3.93
C ASP A 53 6.33 9.01 4.57
N ALA A 54 5.52 9.70 3.77
CA ALA A 54 4.74 10.87 4.17
C ALA A 54 3.31 10.83 3.61
N ASN A 55 2.83 9.64 3.25
CA ASN A 55 1.51 9.45 2.66
C ASN A 55 0.37 9.90 3.59
N TRP A 56 -0.83 10.04 3.03
CA TRP A 56 -2.01 10.52 3.76
C TRP A 56 -2.44 9.54 4.87
N ASP A 57 -2.48 8.23 4.62
CA ASP A 57 -2.86 7.20 5.59
C ASP A 57 -1.93 7.20 6.82
N LEU A 58 -0.62 7.40 6.61
CA LEU A 58 0.36 7.56 7.69
C LEU A 58 0.01 8.73 8.58
N ARG A 59 -0.20 9.88 7.95
CA ARG A 59 -0.49 11.15 8.62
C ARG A 59 -1.88 11.14 9.27
N ASN A 60 -2.82 10.38 8.73
CA ASN A 60 -4.19 10.34 9.20
C ASN A 60 -4.47 9.29 10.26
N TYR A 61 -3.99 8.05 10.15
CA TYR A 61 -4.39 7.01 11.11
C TYR A 61 -3.30 6.02 11.51
N HIS A 62 -2.33 5.65 10.65
CA HIS A 62 -1.39 4.58 11.02
C HIS A 62 -0.52 4.94 12.23
N LEU A 63 -0.10 6.20 12.37
CA LEU A 63 0.68 6.62 13.53
C LEU A 63 -0.20 6.80 14.78
N TYR A 64 -1.35 7.46 14.61
CA TYR A 64 -2.28 7.76 15.72
C TYR A 64 -2.92 6.49 16.29
N ASN A 65 -3.40 5.57 15.47
CA ASN A 65 -4.08 4.35 15.94
C ASN A 65 -3.13 3.45 16.74
N GLY A 66 -1.86 3.34 16.31
CA GLY A 66 -0.83 2.61 17.05
C GLY A 66 -0.56 3.25 18.42
N TYR A 67 -0.41 4.58 18.47
CA TYR A 67 -0.32 5.33 19.71
C TYR A 67 -1.55 5.13 20.60
N ALA A 68 -2.74 5.27 20.04
CA ALA A 68 -4.03 5.20 20.73
C ALA A 68 -4.25 3.85 21.42
N ALA A 69 -3.86 2.77 20.75
CA ALA A 69 -3.94 1.42 21.28
C ALA A 69 -3.00 1.18 22.47
N LEU A 70 -1.77 1.72 22.40
CA LEU A 70 -0.75 1.56 23.44
C LEU A 70 -0.97 2.46 24.66
N HIS A 71 -1.63 3.60 24.48
CA HIS A 71 -1.84 4.62 25.53
C HIS A 71 -3.29 4.70 26.01
N GLY A 72 -4.12 3.71 25.67
CA GLY A 72 -5.50 3.62 26.19
C GLY A 72 -6.40 4.80 25.80
N ARG A 73 -6.23 5.37 24.60
CA ARG A 73 -6.91 6.59 24.15
C ARG A 73 -8.37 6.39 23.73
N LEU A 74 -8.79 5.13 23.54
CA LEU A 74 -10.13 4.79 23.11
C LEU A 74 -11.18 5.30 24.11
N GLY A 75 -12.11 6.14 23.65
CA GLY A 75 -13.15 6.74 24.48
C GLY A 75 -12.74 8.03 25.20
N ILE A 76 -11.44 8.33 25.28
CA ILE A 76 -10.92 9.65 25.67
C ILE A 76 -10.95 10.59 24.46
N ASP A 77 -10.41 10.11 23.35
CA ASP A 77 -10.38 10.80 22.07
C ASP A 77 -11.61 10.45 21.22
N LEU A 78 -12.07 11.40 20.41
CA LEU A 78 -13.25 11.26 19.56
C LEU A 78 -12.89 11.40 18.08
N ALA A 79 -12.72 10.26 17.43
CA ALA A 79 -12.37 10.13 16.02
C ALA A 79 -11.23 11.04 15.52
N PRO A 80 -10.04 11.19 16.16
CA PRO A 80 -9.02 12.14 15.70
C PRO A 80 -8.45 11.82 14.31
N ALA A 81 -8.45 10.55 13.94
CA ALA A 81 -8.09 10.02 12.64
C ALA A 81 -9.32 9.83 11.72
N GLN A 82 -10.36 10.64 11.95
CA GLN A 82 -11.60 10.65 11.19
C GLN A 82 -12.27 9.25 11.19
N MET A 83 -12.89 8.80 10.10
CA MET A 83 -13.56 7.48 10.05
C MET A 83 -12.60 6.29 10.28
N GLN A 84 -11.29 6.49 10.17
CA GLN A 84 -10.26 5.45 10.31
C GLN A 84 -9.79 5.24 11.76
N SER A 85 -10.25 6.08 12.71
CA SER A 85 -9.76 6.13 14.10
C SER A 85 -9.92 4.85 14.91
N TYR A 86 -10.83 3.98 14.52
CA TYR A 86 -11.21 2.80 15.30
C TYR A 86 -10.90 1.49 14.57
N PHE A 87 -10.15 1.57 13.46
CA PHE A 87 -9.65 0.38 12.79
C PHE A 87 -8.78 -0.46 13.74
N ASN A 88 -8.71 -1.77 13.47
CA ASN A 88 -7.89 -2.66 14.29
C ASN A 88 -6.41 -2.24 14.22
N PRO A 89 -5.77 -1.86 15.35
CA PRO A 89 -4.48 -1.19 15.34
C PRO A 89 -3.31 -2.18 15.29
N LEU A 90 -3.54 -3.47 15.00
CA LEU A 90 -2.50 -4.51 15.07
C LEU A 90 -1.25 -4.14 14.28
N LEU A 91 -1.43 -3.71 13.03
CA LEU A 91 -0.32 -3.29 12.19
C LEU A 91 0.14 -1.86 12.51
N ASP A 92 -0.78 -1.00 12.93
CA ASP A 92 -0.49 0.39 13.32
C ASP A 92 0.44 0.45 14.54
N VAL A 93 0.27 -0.47 15.50
CA VAL A 93 1.17 -0.64 16.66
C VAL A 93 2.59 -0.98 16.20
N LEU A 94 2.75 -1.86 15.21
CA LEU A 94 4.05 -2.19 14.64
C LEU A 94 4.67 -0.96 13.96
N HIS A 95 3.90 -0.25 13.14
CA HIS A 95 4.39 0.96 12.45
C HIS A 95 4.78 2.05 13.45
N TYR A 96 3.94 2.31 14.46
CA TYR A 96 4.22 3.28 15.52
C TYR A 96 5.52 2.93 16.26
N ALA A 97 5.64 1.70 16.75
CA ALA A 97 6.84 1.25 17.46
C ALA A 97 8.11 1.36 16.60
N LEU A 98 8.00 1.04 15.31
CA LEU A 98 9.14 1.10 14.38
C LEU A 98 9.60 2.54 14.12
N PHE A 99 8.68 3.43 13.73
CA PHE A 99 9.04 4.80 13.30
C PHE A 99 9.26 5.78 14.45
N VAL A 100 8.70 5.51 15.63
CA VAL A 100 8.97 6.31 16.84
C VAL A 100 10.15 5.74 17.63
N GLY A 101 10.34 4.42 17.64
CA GLY A 101 11.39 3.75 18.41
C GLY A 101 12.75 3.66 17.73
N LEU A 102 12.83 3.66 16.40
CA LEU A 102 14.10 3.56 15.66
C LEU A 102 14.45 4.84 14.89
N PRO A 103 15.74 5.05 14.54
CA PRO A 103 16.10 6.05 13.56
C PRO A 103 15.34 5.83 12.25
N ALA A 104 14.78 6.90 11.69
CA ALA A 104 13.87 6.83 10.54
C ALA A 104 14.43 6.06 9.34
N PRO A 105 15.71 6.24 8.92
CA PRO A 105 16.27 5.47 7.81
C PRO A 105 16.32 3.96 8.10
N LEU A 106 16.55 3.57 9.36
CA LEU A 106 16.58 2.17 9.75
C LEU A 106 15.18 1.56 9.73
N ALA A 107 14.18 2.30 10.23
CA ALA A 107 12.76 1.92 10.13
C ALA A 107 12.34 1.74 8.65
N GLY A 108 12.69 2.70 7.78
CA GLY A 108 12.46 2.61 6.34
C GLY A 108 13.13 1.38 5.72
N PHE A 109 14.43 1.18 5.99
CA PHE A 109 15.17 0.02 5.51
C PHE A 109 14.48 -1.29 5.90
N ALA A 110 14.02 -1.41 7.16
CA ALA A 110 13.28 -2.57 7.64
C ALA A 110 11.95 -2.76 6.90
N MET A 111 11.20 -1.69 6.61
CA MET A 111 9.98 -1.76 5.79
C MET A 111 10.27 -2.21 4.35
N GLY A 112 11.35 -1.71 3.74
CA GLY A 112 11.79 -2.14 2.41
C GLY A 112 12.18 -3.62 2.37
N VAL A 113 12.91 -4.09 3.38
CA VAL A 113 13.23 -5.52 3.56
C VAL A 113 11.95 -6.35 3.71
N LEU A 114 11.03 -5.92 4.57
CA LEU A 114 9.76 -6.60 4.83
C LEU A 114 8.95 -6.78 3.55
N HIS A 115 8.74 -5.71 2.77
CA HIS A 115 8.00 -5.80 1.51
C HIS A 115 8.72 -6.67 0.48
N ALA A 116 10.06 -6.61 0.42
CA ALA A 116 10.83 -7.45 -0.49
C ALA A 116 10.75 -8.96 -0.18
N LEU A 117 10.33 -9.37 1.04
CA LEU A 117 10.07 -10.78 1.34
C LEU A 117 8.94 -11.38 0.49
N ALA A 118 8.08 -10.55 -0.12
CA ALA A 118 7.08 -11.00 -1.09
C ALA A 118 7.72 -11.80 -2.24
N PHE A 119 8.98 -11.52 -2.60
CA PHE A 119 9.75 -12.26 -3.60
C PHE A 119 9.77 -13.76 -3.31
N LEU A 120 10.08 -14.17 -2.08
CA LEU A 120 10.25 -15.59 -1.74
C LEU A 120 8.91 -16.32 -1.72
N LEU A 121 7.85 -15.66 -1.23
CA LEU A 121 6.50 -16.22 -1.21
C LEU A 121 5.98 -16.42 -2.64
N LEU A 122 6.15 -15.40 -3.49
CA LEU A 122 5.78 -15.46 -4.89
C LEU A 122 6.60 -16.52 -5.64
N ALA A 123 7.91 -16.57 -5.40
CA ALA A 123 8.78 -17.59 -5.97
C ALA A 123 8.35 -19.01 -5.58
N GLY A 124 7.92 -19.21 -4.32
CA GLY A 124 7.33 -20.46 -3.86
C GLY A 124 6.07 -20.82 -4.65
N ILE A 125 5.16 -19.86 -4.87
CA ILE A 125 3.91 -20.10 -5.62
C ILE A 125 4.23 -20.46 -7.07
N VAL A 126 5.11 -19.69 -7.72
CA VAL A 126 5.57 -19.95 -9.09
C VAL A 126 6.21 -21.34 -9.19
N TRP A 127 7.07 -21.70 -8.23
CA TRP A 127 7.70 -23.02 -8.18
C TRP A 127 6.66 -24.14 -8.15
N GLN A 128 5.55 -23.92 -7.42
CA GLN A 128 4.48 -24.91 -7.36
C GLN A 128 3.65 -25.01 -8.63
N VAL A 129 3.38 -23.89 -9.28
CA VAL A 129 2.62 -23.84 -10.55
C VAL A 129 3.41 -24.42 -11.72
N LEU A 130 4.73 -24.23 -11.73
CA LEU A 130 5.61 -24.71 -12.80
C LEU A 130 6.07 -26.17 -12.64
N ASP A 131 5.66 -26.89 -11.58
CA ASP A 131 5.95 -28.32 -11.44
C ASP A 131 5.21 -29.15 -12.52
N PRO A 132 5.83 -30.13 -13.19
CA PRO A 132 7.20 -30.65 -13.04
C PRO A 132 8.22 -30.12 -14.08
N ARG A 133 8.05 -28.90 -14.61
CA ARG A 133 8.95 -28.36 -15.66
C ARG A 133 10.42 -28.39 -15.23
N LEU A 134 11.26 -28.86 -16.15
CA LEU A 134 12.71 -28.97 -15.95
C LEU A 134 13.41 -27.60 -15.85
N ASP A 135 12.89 -26.58 -16.53
CA ASP A 135 13.46 -25.23 -16.56
C ASP A 135 12.93 -24.31 -15.44
N ARG A 136 12.06 -24.80 -14.55
CA ARG A 136 11.40 -23.97 -13.52
C ARG A 136 12.39 -23.22 -12.64
N ALA A 137 13.54 -23.82 -12.33
CA ALA A 137 14.57 -23.19 -11.49
C ALA A 137 15.08 -21.88 -12.09
N ARG A 138 15.07 -21.74 -13.41
CA ARG A 138 15.46 -20.51 -14.11
C ARG A 138 14.31 -19.49 -14.16
N LEU A 139 13.09 -19.98 -14.32
CA LEU A 139 11.90 -19.14 -14.52
C LEU A 139 11.36 -18.53 -13.22
N VAL A 140 11.47 -19.26 -12.10
CA VAL A 140 10.94 -18.87 -10.79
C VAL A 140 11.42 -17.49 -10.31
N PRO A 141 12.74 -17.22 -10.19
CA PRO A 141 13.21 -15.91 -9.76
C PRO A 141 12.78 -14.80 -10.72
N TRP A 142 12.74 -15.08 -12.02
CA TRP A 142 12.36 -14.08 -13.02
C TRP A 142 10.87 -13.71 -12.96
N LEU A 143 9.98 -14.70 -12.82
CA LEU A 143 8.54 -14.45 -12.67
C LEU A 143 8.21 -13.80 -11.32
N ALA A 144 8.93 -14.16 -10.26
CA ALA A 144 8.77 -13.51 -8.96
C ALA A 144 9.21 -12.04 -8.99
N LEU A 145 10.35 -11.73 -9.61
CA LEU A 145 10.78 -10.34 -9.82
C LEU A 145 9.79 -9.57 -10.70
N ALA A 146 9.25 -10.18 -11.76
CA ALA A 146 8.24 -9.54 -12.60
C ALA A 146 6.97 -9.18 -11.80
N GLY A 147 6.56 -10.02 -10.84
CA GLY A 147 5.45 -9.71 -9.92
C GLY A 147 5.71 -8.49 -9.05
N LEU A 148 6.92 -8.37 -8.48
CA LEU A 148 7.32 -7.20 -7.70
C LEU A 148 7.36 -5.90 -8.53
N CYS A 149 7.42 -5.99 -9.85
CA CYS A 149 7.33 -4.84 -10.76
C CYS A 149 5.88 -4.51 -11.17
N SER A 150 4.89 -4.78 -10.30
CA SER A 150 3.49 -4.38 -10.49
C SER A 150 3.25 -2.94 -10.01
N ALA A 151 2.28 -2.25 -10.61
CA ALA A 151 2.04 -0.83 -10.33
C ALA A 151 1.53 -0.60 -8.91
N ALA A 152 0.60 -1.43 -8.42
CA ALA A 152 0.13 -1.36 -7.05
C ALA A 152 1.27 -1.57 -6.04
N PHE A 153 2.03 -2.67 -6.17
CA PHE A 153 3.12 -3.00 -5.25
C PHE A 153 4.22 -1.93 -5.23
N LEU A 154 4.65 -1.47 -6.41
CA LEU A 154 5.68 -0.42 -6.51
C LEU A 154 5.20 0.90 -5.90
N SER A 155 3.92 1.26 -6.09
CA SER A 155 3.41 2.53 -5.57
C SER A 155 3.51 2.64 -4.06
N GLU A 156 3.26 1.54 -3.35
CA GLU A 156 3.27 1.49 -1.88
C GLU A 156 4.55 0.85 -1.32
N PHE A 157 5.57 0.66 -2.16
CA PHE A 157 6.80 0.00 -1.72
C PHE A 157 7.46 0.81 -0.61
N ALA A 158 7.87 0.12 0.46
CA ALA A 158 8.38 0.70 1.71
C ALA A 158 7.49 1.77 2.39
N GLY A 159 6.21 1.88 2.01
CA GLY A 159 5.22 2.74 2.67
C GLY A 159 4.45 2.03 3.78
N THR A 160 3.63 2.79 4.50
CA THR A 160 2.86 2.32 5.66
C THR A 160 1.38 2.05 5.37
N MET A 161 0.91 2.19 4.12
CA MET A 161 -0.50 1.98 3.70
C MET A 161 -1.06 0.56 3.92
N ALA A 162 -0.24 -0.36 4.45
CA ALA A 162 -0.61 -1.70 4.90
C ALA A 162 -0.96 -2.74 3.82
N ASP A 163 -1.26 -2.38 2.55
CA ASP A 163 -1.63 -3.39 1.55
C ASP A 163 -0.44 -4.29 1.19
N ASN A 164 0.74 -3.71 0.95
CA ASN A 164 1.97 -4.48 0.71
C ASN A 164 2.39 -5.35 1.91
N THR A 165 2.29 -4.83 3.13
CA THR A 165 2.65 -5.58 4.34
C THR A 165 1.70 -6.75 4.56
N SER A 166 0.39 -6.52 4.39
CA SER A 166 -0.63 -7.56 4.57
C SER A 166 -0.75 -8.51 3.37
N ALA A 167 -0.20 -8.18 2.21
CA ALA A 167 -0.05 -9.11 1.08
C ALA A 167 0.86 -10.31 1.41
N LEU A 168 1.85 -10.15 2.30
CA LEU A 168 2.77 -11.22 2.71
C LEU A 168 2.03 -12.42 3.33
N PRO A 169 1.22 -12.26 4.40
CA PRO A 169 0.44 -13.38 4.93
C PRO A 169 -0.57 -13.94 3.92
N VAL A 170 -1.15 -13.14 3.01
CA VAL A 170 -2.04 -13.67 1.97
C VAL A 170 -1.30 -14.58 0.99
N LEU A 171 -0.14 -14.16 0.49
CA LEU A 171 0.71 -14.98 -0.37
C LEU A 171 1.21 -16.24 0.35
N GLY A 172 1.56 -16.11 1.63
CA GLY A 172 1.92 -17.25 2.48
C GLY A 172 0.76 -18.24 2.66
N ALA A 173 -0.46 -17.73 2.86
CA ALA A 173 -1.67 -18.56 2.96
C ALA A 173 -1.94 -19.32 1.66
N LEU A 174 -1.86 -18.64 0.52
CA LEU A 174 -2.00 -19.27 -0.80
C LEU A 174 -0.90 -20.33 -0.99
N LEU A 175 0.35 -20.03 -0.69
CA LEU A 175 1.47 -20.99 -0.81
C LEU A 175 1.25 -22.25 0.05
N ALA A 176 0.81 -22.08 1.30
CA ALA A 176 0.51 -23.18 2.22
C ALA A 176 -0.66 -24.02 1.72
N ALA A 177 -1.73 -23.39 1.23
CA ALA A 177 -2.88 -24.08 0.62
C ALA A 177 -2.46 -24.90 -0.62
N LEU A 178 -1.63 -24.34 -1.50
CA LEU A 178 -1.08 -25.07 -2.65
C LEU A 178 -0.25 -26.29 -2.22
N HIS A 179 0.55 -26.16 -1.16
CA HIS A 179 1.33 -27.27 -0.60
C HIS A 179 0.42 -28.36 -0.01
N ALA A 180 -0.63 -27.96 0.72
CA ALA A 180 -1.64 -28.86 1.26
C ALA A 180 -2.31 -29.68 0.13
N GLN A 181 -2.78 -28.99 -0.91
CA GLN A 181 -3.42 -29.61 -2.07
C GLN A 181 -2.50 -30.59 -2.80
N ARG A 182 -1.21 -30.28 -2.92
CA ARG A 182 -0.21 -31.20 -3.50
C ARG A 182 -0.05 -32.45 -2.64
N ARG A 183 0.10 -32.31 -1.31
CA ARG A 183 0.23 -33.48 -0.42
C ARG A 183 -0.99 -34.40 -0.50
N GLN A 184 -2.18 -33.81 -0.59
CA GLN A 184 -3.45 -34.55 -0.71
C GLN A 184 -3.60 -35.30 -2.05
N GLN A 185 -2.75 -35.02 -3.05
CA GLN A 185 -2.72 -35.78 -4.31
C GLN A 185 -1.86 -37.03 -4.24
N ALA A 186 -0.93 -37.12 -3.29
CA ALA A 186 -0.16 -38.33 -3.08
C ALA A 186 -1.07 -39.44 -2.51
N ALA A 187 -0.93 -40.66 -3.03
CA ALA A 187 -1.73 -41.81 -2.63
C ALA A 187 -1.63 -42.07 -1.11
N GLY A 188 -2.74 -42.42 -0.48
CA GLY A 188 -2.80 -42.75 0.97
C GLY A 188 -2.81 -41.56 1.93
N GLN A 189 -2.69 -40.32 1.45
CA GLN A 189 -2.67 -39.13 2.32
C GLN A 189 -4.08 -38.66 2.71
N GLY A 190 -4.28 -38.25 3.96
CA GLY A 190 -5.52 -37.65 4.45
C GLY A 190 -5.66 -36.16 4.12
N VAL A 191 -6.48 -35.43 4.88
CA VAL A 191 -6.46 -33.95 4.84
C VAL A 191 -5.14 -33.47 5.43
N ALA A 192 -4.42 -32.61 4.71
CA ALA A 192 -3.15 -32.04 5.16
C ALA A 192 -3.37 -30.94 6.22
N LEU A 193 -3.90 -31.31 7.40
CA LEU A 193 -4.39 -30.40 8.43
C LEU A 193 -3.38 -29.30 8.78
N GLY A 194 -2.12 -29.63 9.05
CA GLY A 194 -1.11 -28.64 9.44
C GLY A 194 -0.91 -27.52 8.41
N TRP A 195 -0.97 -27.83 7.11
CA TRP A 195 -0.82 -26.81 6.05
C TRP A 195 -2.08 -25.98 5.86
N TRP A 196 -3.27 -26.58 6.00
CA TRP A 196 -4.53 -25.84 5.98
C TRP A 196 -4.69 -24.94 7.21
N THR A 197 -4.25 -25.38 8.39
CA THR A 197 -4.19 -24.56 9.60
C THR A 197 -3.24 -23.38 9.42
N LEU A 198 -2.03 -23.61 8.88
CA LEU A 198 -1.09 -22.52 8.58
C LEU A 198 -1.70 -21.52 7.57
N ALA A 199 -2.33 -22.02 6.52
CA ALA A 199 -3.01 -21.17 5.54
C ALA A 199 -4.12 -20.32 6.19
N GLY A 200 -4.94 -20.94 7.05
CA GLY A 200 -6.02 -20.27 7.74
C GLY A 200 -5.51 -19.20 8.70
N ALA A 201 -4.47 -19.51 9.46
CA ALA A 201 -3.88 -18.59 10.44
C ALA A 201 -3.25 -17.36 9.78
N LEU A 202 -2.49 -17.56 8.70
CA LEU A 202 -1.92 -16.47 7.92
C LEU A 202 -3.02 -15.59 7.30
N LEU A 203 -4.07 -16.20 6.76
CA LEU A 203 -5.18 -15.45 6.16
C LEU A 203 -5.97 -14.66 7.21
N GLY A 204 -6.17 -15.22 8.41
CA GLY A 204 -6.78 -14.50 9.54
C GLY A 204 -5.91 -13.34 10.05
N LEU A 205 -4.58 -13.52 10.07
CA LEU A 205 -3.63 -12.43 10.33
C LEU A 205 -3.74 -11.32 9.27
N ALA A 206 -3.82 -11.67 7.99
CA ALA A 206 -3.98 -10.68 6.91
C ALA A 206 -5.26 -9.85 7.09
N MET A 207 -6.39 -10.50 7.40
CA MET A 207 -7.65 -9.83 7.70
C MET A 207 -7.56 -8.93 8.93
N ALA A 208 -6.86 -9.37 9.99
CA ALA A 208 -6.66 -8.57 11.19
C ALA A 208 -5.76 -7.35 10.92
N CYS A 209 -4.75 -7.47 10.06
CA CYS A 209 -3.92 -6.32 9.64
C CYS A 209 -4.70 -5.31 8.80
N LYS A 210 -5.59 -5.77 7.91
CA LYS A 210 -6.45 -4.90 7.09
C LYS A 210 -7.71 -5.64 6.64
N LEU A 211 -8.88 -5.08 6.95
CA LEU A 211 -10.17 -5.73 6.69
C LEU A 211 -10.45 -5.94 5.18
N THR A 212 -9.84 -5.14 4.30
CA THR A 212 -9.92 -5.32 2.84
C THR A 212 -9.42 -6.69 2.38
N ASN A 213 -8.56 -7.37 3.15
CA ASN A 213 -8.10 -8.73 2.86
C ASN A 213 -9.19 -9.81 3.00
N ALA A 214 -10.38 -9.48 3.51
CA ALA A 214 -11.51 -10.40 3.53
C ALA A 214 -11.87 -10.93 2.12
N LEU A 215 -11.65 -10.13 1.07
CA LEU A 215 -11.86 -10.56 -0.31
C LEU A 215 -10.89 -11.69 -0.73
N PHE A 216 -9.67 -11.70 -0.20
CA PHE A 216 -8.70 -12.78 -0.45
C PHE A 216 -9.05 -14.04 0.36
N ALA A 217 -9.70 -13.88 1.51
CA ALA A 217 -10.20 -15.02 2.27
C ALA A 217 -11.32 -15.75 1.51
N LEU A 218 -12.26 -14.99 0.95
CA LEU A 218 -13.27 -15.52 0.04
C LEU A 218 -12.61 -16.22 -1.16
N ALA A 219 -11.67 -15.56 -1.83
CA ALA A 219 -11.00 -16.09 -3.00
C ALA A 219 -10.23 -17.39 -2.72
N LEU A 220 -9.52 -17.47 -1.59
CA LEU A 220 -8.77 -18.68 -1.22
C LEU A 220 -9.69 -19.81 -0.77
N GLY A 221 -10.80 -19.49 -0.08
CA GLY A 221 -11.85 -20.44 0.25
C GLY A 221 -12.43 -21.13 -0.99
N VAL A 222 -12.76 -20.35 -2.03
CA VAL A 222 -13.24 -20.90 -3.31
C VAL A 222 -12.12 -21.69 -4.02
N ALA A 223 -10.88 -21.17 -4.05
CA ALA A 223 -9.76 -21.86 -4.68
C ALA A 223 -9.42 -23.21 -4.00
N ALA A 224 -9.66 -23.34 -2.69
CA ALA A 224 -9.47 -24.58 -1.94
C ALA A 224 -10.37 -25.72 -2.45
N LEU A 225 -11.53 -25.40 -3.03
CA LEU A 225 -12.51 -26.36 -3.52
C LEU A 225 -12.20 -26.91 -4.93
N VAL A 226 -11.34 -26.26 -5.71
CA VAL A 226 -11.15 -26.54 -7.13
C VAL A 226 -9.93 -27.43 -7.43
N ALA A 227 -8.98 -27.54 -6.50
CA ALA A 227 -7.74 -28.31 -6.69
C ALA A 227 -7.37 -29.14 -5.46
N GLY A 228 -6.52 -30.16 -5.66
CA GLY A 228 -6.06 -31.05 -4.58
C GLY A 228 -7.00 -32.24 -4.34
N GLY A 229 -6.47 -33.46 -4.29
CA GLY A 229 -7.17 -34.62 -3.74
C GLY A 229 -8.61 -34.92 -4.23
N ARG A 230 -9.28 -35.76 -3.42
CA ARG A 230 -10.70 -36.18 -3.50
C ARG A 230 -11.64 -35.09 -2.95
N PRO A 231 -12.93 -35.08 -3.31
CA PRO A 231 -13.88 -34.06 -2.83
C PRO A 231 -13.91 -33.88 -1.30
N ARG A 232 -13.90 -34.97 -0.53
CA ARG A 232 -13.84 -34.91 0.95
C ARG A 232 -12.60 -34.19 1.47
N GLN A 233 -11.46 -34.35 0.80
CA GLN A 233 -10.22 -33.69 1.17
C GLN A 233 -10.25 -32.19 0.90
N ARG A 234 -10.91 -31.78 -0.19
CA ARG A 234 -11.12 -30.36 -0.54
C ARG A 234 -12.06 -29.68 0.43
N LEU A 235 -13.20 -30.31 0.71
CA LEU A 235 -14.18 -29.82 1.68
C LEU A 235 -13.58 -29.73 3.08
N GLY A 236 -12.86 -30.77 3.52
CA GLY A 236 -12.16 -30.76 4.81
C GLY A 236 -11.08 -29.67 4.89
N GLY A 237 -10.30 -29.49 3.82
CA GLY A 237 -9.31 -28.42 3.73
C GLY A 237 -9.91 -27.02 3.79
N ALA A 238 -10.99 -26.77 3.03
CA ALA A 238 -11.72 -25.51 3.02
C ALA A 238 -12.40 -25.23 4.38
N ALA A 239 -12.94 -26.24 5.04
CA ALA A 239 -13.52 -26.13 6.38
C ALA A 239 -12.46 -25.73 7.41
N VAL A 240 -11.30 -26.40 7.41
CA VAL A 240 -10.18 -26.06 8.31
C VAL A 240 -9.65 -24.66 8.02
N LEU A 241 -9.43 -24.31 6.74
CA LEU A 241 -9.02 -22.97 6.33
C LEU A 241 -9.96 -21.91 6.90
N THR A 242 -11.27 -22.08 6.68
CA THR A 242 -12.30 -21.12 7.11
C THR A 242 -12.36 -21.00 8.63
N ALA A 243 -12.44 -22.13 9.34
CA ALA A 243 -12.53 -22.14 10.80
C ALA A 243 -11.30 -21.50 11.44
N VAL A 244 -10.10 -21.82 10.95
CA VAL A 244 -8.85 -21.25 11.49
C VAL A 244 -8.71 -19.78 11.09
N THR A 245 -9.09 -19.35 9.89
CA THR A 245 -9.11 -17.93 9.52
C THR A 245 -10.02 -17.11 10.44
N LEU A 246 -11.24 -17.59 10.70
CA LEU A 246 -12.18 -16.91 11.60
C LEU A 246 -11.66 -16.89 13.03
N LEU A 247 -11.11 -18.00 13.53
CA LEU A 247 -10.51 -18.08 14.87
C LEU A 247 -9.32 -17.13 15.01
N SER A 248 -8.38 -17.14 14.06
CA SER A 248 -7.22 -16.25 14.09
C SER A 248 -7.63 -14.78 14.00
N PHE A 249 -8.60 -14.43 13.15
CA PHE A 249 -9.14 -13.07 13.10
C PHE A 249 -9.80 -12.67 14.43
N ALA A 250 -10.63 -13.55 15.01
CA ALA A 250 -11.28 -13.30 16.29
C ALA A 250 -10.26 -13.13 17.44
N LEU A 251 -9.17 -13.90 17.46
CA LEU A 251 -8.12 -13.76 18.47
C LEU A 251 -7.29 -12.48 18.29
N LEU A 252 -6.99 -12.09 17.05
CA LEU A 252 -6.10 -10.97 16.76
C LEU A 252 -6.81 -9.61 16.73
N ALA A 253 -8.03 -9.55 16.23
CA ALA A 253 -8.81 -8.31 16.12
C ALA A 253 -9.94 -8.24 17.17
N GLY A 254 -10.52 -9.38 17.57
CA GLY A 254 -11.69 -9.42 18.45
C GLY A 254 -11.54 -8.63 19.76
N PRO A 255 -10.42 -8.69 20.50
CA PRO A 255 -10.25 -7.88 21.71
C PRO A 255 -10.32 -6.36 21.47
N TRP A 256 -9.88 -5.88 20.31
CA TRP A 256 -10.04 -4.47 19.94
C TRP A 256 -11.48 -4.18 19.52
N LEU A 257 -12.04 -5.00 18.62
CA LEU A 257 -13.41 -4.82 18.12
C LEU A 257 -14.45 -4.86 19.26
N LEU A 258 -14.25 -5.69 20.29
CA LEU A 258 -15.09 -5.74 21.48
C LEU A 258 -15.01 -4.44 22.28
N ARG A 259 -13.81 -3.86 22.46
CA ARG A 259 -13.64 -2.57 23.12
C ARG A 259 -14.32 -1.44 22.34
N VAL A 260 -14.17 -1.42 21.01
CA VAL A 260 -14.86 -0.44 20.15
C VAL A 260 -16.38 -0.61 20.27
N TRP A 261 -16.88 -1.84 20.29
CA TRP A 261 -18.30 -2.12 20.52
C TRP A 261 -18.77 -1.60 21.88
N GLN A 262 -18.08 -1.94 22.97
CA GLN A 262 -18.45 -1.48 24.31
C GLN A 262 -18.47 0.05 24.42
N THR A 263 -17.59 0.75 23.70
CA THR A 263 -17.51 2.22 23.72
C THR A 263 -18.56 2.89 22.83
N PHE A 264 -18.86 2.34 21.65
CA PHE A 264 -19.65 3.04 20.62
C PHE A 264 -20.93 2.31 20.17
N GLY A 265 -21.15 1.06 20.59
CA GLY A 265 -22.29 0.26 20.14
C GLY A 265 -22.09 -0.43 18.78
N ASN A 266 -20.92 -0.31 18.16
CA ASN A 266 -20.59 -0.91 16.86
C ASN A 266 -19.14 -1.44 16.86
N PRO A 267 -18.88 -2.75 16.63
CA PRO A 267 -17.53 -3.32 16.67
C PRO A 267 -16.62 -2.81 15.54
N LEU A 268 -17.17 -2.26 14.47
CA LEU A 268 -16.46 -1.75 13.30
C LEU A 268 -16.65 -0.23 13.13
N PHE A 269 -17.02 0.47 14.20
CA PHE A 269 -17.40 1.88 14.17
C PHE A 269 -16.42 2.76 13.38
N PRO A 270 -16.90 3.69 12.51
CA PRO A 270 -18.29 3.92 12.12
C PRO A 270 -18.75 3.09 10.91
N GLN A 271 -17.98 2.09 10.46
CA GLN A 271 -18.37 1.23 9.34
C GLN A 271 -19.57 0.34 9.72
N PHE A 272 -20.35 -0.07 8.72
CA PHE A 272 -21.56 -0.91 8.90
C PHE A 272 -22.62 -0.31 9.85
N ASN A 273 -22.62 1.01 10.02
CA ASN A 273 -23.56 1.66 10.93
C ASN A 273 -25.02 1.65 10.44
N SER A 274 -25.27 1.27 9.19
CA SER A 274 -26.60 0.90 8.70
C SER A 274 -27.22 -0.30 9.44
N HIS A 275 -26.42 -1.11 10.15
CA HIS A 275 -26.89 -2.25 10.93
C HIS A 275 -26.81 -2.02 12.44
N PHE A 276 -25.69 -1.49 12.93
CA PHE A 276 -25.47 -1.27 14.38
C PHE A 276 -26.14 -0.01 14.91
N LEU A 277 -26.41 0.98 14.05
CA LEU A 277 -27.14 2.21 14.38
C LEU A 277 -26.55 2.96 15.60
N ALA A 278 -25.23 2.95 15.74
CA ALA A 278 -24.55 3.72 16.77
C ALA A 278 -24.86 5.21 16.61
N PRO A 279 -25.26 5.92 17.69
CA PRO A 279 -25.89 7.23 17.59
C PRO A 279 -24.96 8.34 17.11
N LEU A 280 -23.65 8.16 17.28
CA LEU A 280 -22.63 9.16 16.93
C LEU A 280 -22.28 9.17 15.44
N ALA A 281 -22.71 8.16 14.65
CA ALA A 281 -22.44 8.08 13.22
C ALA A 281 -23.74 7.96 12.42
N GLN A 282 -23.75 8.46 11.18
CA GLN A 282 -24.90 8.34 10.29
C GLN A 282 -25.25 6.85 10.07
N PRO A 283 -26.53 6.48 9.93
CA PRO A 283 -26.96 5.09 9.73
C PRO A 283 -26.76 4.63 8.27
N VAL A 284 -25.53 4.76 7.76
CA VAL A 284 -25.16 4.46 6.37
C VAL A 284 -24.03 3.44 6.30
N ALA A 285 -23.93 2.75 5.17
CA ALA A 285 -22.74 1.98 4.84
C ALA A 285 -21.63 2.93 4.35
N VAL A 286 -20.63 3.17 5.20
CA VAL A 286 -19.49 4.00 4.85
C VAL A 286 -18.59 3.24 3.87
N SER A 287 -18.66 3.59 2.60
CA SER A 287 -17.83 3.03 1.52
C SER A 287 -17.58 4.06 0.43
N ASP A 288 -16.39 4.03 -0.18
CA ASP A 288 -16.05 4.90 -1.30
C ASP A 288 -16.51 4.29 -2.63
N THR A 289 -17.75 4.60 -3.00
CA THR A 289 -18.35 4.07 -4.22
C THR A 289 -17.91 4.81 -5.49
N ARG A 290 -17.10 5.87 -5.40
CA ARG A 290 -16.69 6.69 -6.55
C ARG A 290 -15.93 5.88 -7.60
N TRP A 291 -15.16 4.89 -7.15
CA TRP A 291 -14.29 4.05 -7.97
C TRP A 291 -15.01 2.90 -8.68
N LEU A 292 -16.23 2.55 -8.24
CA LEU A 292 -16.94 1.39 -8.78
C LEU A 292 -17.38 1.62 -10.23
N PRO A 293 -17.31 0.59 -11.11
CA PRO A 293 -17.94 0.64 -12.43
C PRO A 293 -19.45 0.91 -12.30
N LYS A 294 -19.94 1.84 -13.12
CA LYS A 294 -21.31 2.38 -13.06
C LYS A 294 -22.27 1.72 -14.04
N THR A 295 -21.77 1.11 -15.11
CA THR A 295 -22.60 0.47 -16.15
C THR A 295 -22.14 -0.96 -16.41
N LEU A 296 -23.02 -1.79 -17.00
CA LEU A 296 -22.67 -3.15 -17.40
C LEU A 296 -21.47 -3.18 -18.37
N TRP A 297 -21.36 -2.19 -19.25
CA TRP A 297 -20.21 -2.07 -20.15
C TRP A 297 -18.91 -1.82 -19.39
N GLU A 298 -18.94 -0.91 -18.40
CA GLU A 298 -17.81 -0.68 -17.50
C GLU A 298 -17.44 -1.93 -16.73
N TRP A 299 -18.43 -2.67 -16.24
CA TRP A 299 -18.21 -3.95 -15.59
C TRP A 299 -17.50 -4.96 -16.49
N LEU A 300 -17.96 -5.12 -17.73
CA LEU A 300 -17.41 -6.10 -18.67
C LEU A 300 -16.02 -5.73 -19.18
N THR A 301 -15.71 -4.44 -19.34
CA THR A 301 -14.46 -3.96 -19.94
C THR A 301 -13.53 -3.27 -18.95
N TRP A 302 -13.78 -3.42 -17.65
CA TRP A 302 -13.04 -2.71 -16.59
C TRP A 302 -11.52 -2.80 -16.73
N PRO A 303 -10.89 -3.98 -16.94
CA PRO A 303 -9.45 -4.08 -17.15
C PRO A 303 -8.89 -3.21 -18.27
N LEU A 304 -9.67 -2.96 -19.33
CA LEU A 304 -9.27 -2.09 -20.43
C LEU A 304 -9.41 -0.62 -20.03
N GLN A 305 -10.53 -0.28 -19.38
CA GLN A 305 -10.86 1.10 -19.04
C GLN A 305 -9.90 1.70 -18.02
N PHE A 306 -9.63 0.98 -16.92
CA PHE A 306 -8.73 1.51 -15.88
C PHE A 306 -7.26 1.47 -16.31
N SER A 307 -6.88 0.68 -17.31
CA SER A 307 -5.54 0.79 -17.92
C SER A 307 -5.38 2.03 -18.78
N LEU A 308 -6.41 2.40 -19.54
CA LEU A 308 -6.40 3.61 -20.37
C LEU A 308 -6.51 4.88 -19.52
N ALA A 309 -7.32 4.82 -18.46
CA ALA A 309 -7.50 5.90 -17.50
C ALA A 309 -7.22 5.42 -16.07
N PRO A 310 -5.94 5.36 -15.64
CA PRO A 310 -5.56 4.89 -14.29
C PRO A 310 -6.23 5.63 -13.13
N ASN A 311 -6.59 6.90 -13.34
CA ASN A 311 -7.28 7.72 -12.35
C ASN A 311 -8.74 7.29 -12.09
N ARG A 312 -9.25 6.26 -12.79
CA ARG A 312 -10.57 5.68 -12.53
C ARG A 312 -10.59 4.72 -11.34
N VAL A 313 -9.41 4.28 -10.88
CA VAL A 313 -9.25 3.28 -9.80
C VAL A 313 -8.18 3.69 -8.78
N SER A 314 -7.58 4.86 -8.92
CA SER A 314 -6.55 5.38 -8.01
C SER A 314 -6.45 6.90 -8.08
N GLU A 315 -6.07 7.52 -6.97
CA GLU A 315 -5.75 8.95 -6.90
C GLU A 315 -4.41 9.27 -7.56
N VAL A 316 -3.52 8.28 -7.58
CA VAL A 316 -2.21 8.34 -8.23
C VAL A 316 -2.28 7.61 -9.56
N ARG A 317 -1.56 8.09 -10.58
CA ARG A 317 -1.52 7.45 -11.90
C ARG A 317 -0.72 6.15 -11.88
N LEU A 318 -1.36 5.04 -11.54
CA LEU A 318 -0.78 3.70 -11.52
C LEU A 318 -0.81 3.05 -12.90
N ARG A 319 0.19 3.33 -13.74
CA ARG A 319 0.24 2.81 -15.12
C ARG A 319 0.60 1.33 -15.14
N GLN A 320 -0.19 0.53 -15.83
CA GLN A 320 0.08 -0.91 -16.03
C GLN A 320 -0.52 -1.42 -17.34
N LEU A 321 0.10 -2.48 -17.89
CA LEU A 321 -0.38 -3.21 -19.08
C LEU A 321 -0.86 -4.64 -18.76
N VAL A 322 -0.64 -5.13 -17.54
CA VAL A 322 -0.85 -6.54 -17.21
C VAL A 322 -2.33 -6.93 -17.24
N TRP A 323 -3.21 -6.09 -16.70
CA TRP A 323 -4.66 -6.33 -16.65
C TRP A 323 -5.33 -6.39 -18.03
N PRO A 324 -5.09 -5.46 -18.98
CA PRO A 324 -5.74 -5.48 -20.28
C PRO A 324 -5.21 -6.64 -21.11
N LEU A 325 -3.92 -6.97 -20.98
CA LEU A 325 -3.35 -8.14 -21.63
C LEU A 325 -3.93 -9.45 -21.09
N LEU A 326 -4.09 -9.59 -19.77
CA LEU A 326 -4.76 -10.74 -19.16
C LEU A 326 -6.21 -10.86 -19.60
N TYR A 327 -6.93 -9.74 -19.68
CA TYR A 327 -8.32 -9.70 -20.13
C TYR A 327 -8.44 -10.18 -21.59
N LEU A 328 -7.64 -9.61 -22.51
CA LEU A 328 -7.62 -10.03 -23.92
C LEU A 328 -7.22 -11.50 -24.08
N LEU A 329 -6.23 -11.96 -23.31
CA LEU A 329 -5.82 -13.36 -23.28
C LEU A 329 -6.94 -14.29 -22.82
N GLY A 330 -7.70 -13.87 -21.81
CA GLY A 330 -8.89 -14.56 -21.31
C GLY A 330 -9.98 -14.67 -22.38
N LEU A 331 -10.28 -13.57 -23.10
CA LEU A 331 -11.23 -13.57 -24.22
C LEU A 331 -10.81 -14.52 -25.34
N VAL A 332 -9.52 -14.51 -25.72
CA VAL A 332 -8.99 -15.45 -26.74
C VAL A 332 -9.08 -16.90 -26.26
N ALA A 333 -8.80 -17.17 -24.98
CA ALA A 333 -8.95 -18.51 -24.40
C ALA A 333 -10.41 -18.98 -24.43
N LEU A 334 -11.36 -18.11 -24.06
CA LEU A 334 -12.79 -18.39 -24.07
C LEU A 334 -13.29 -18.65 -25.50
N LEU A 335 -12.92 -17.79 -26.44
CA LEU A 335 -13.28 -17.93 -27.86
C LEU A 335 -12.76 -19.26 -28.42
N ARG A 336 -11.51 -19.64 -28.12
CA ARG A 336 -10.97 -20.93 -28.57
C ARG A 336 -11.65 -22.12 -27.92
N TRP A 337 -12.06 -22.00 -26.66
CA TRP A 337 -12.84 -23.03 -25.99
C TRP A 337 -14.23 -23.19 -26.62
N ALA A 338 -14.89 -22.09 -26.98
CA ALA A 338 -16.18 -22.11 -27.67
C ALA A 338 -16.09 -22.64 -29.12
N LEU A 339 -15.04 -22.26 -29.87
CA LEU A 339 -14.87 -22.61 -31.28
C LEU A 339 -14.27 -24.01 -31.52
N ARG A 340 -13.55 -24.58 -30.55
CA ARG A 340 -12.93 -25.91 -30.70
C ARG A 340 -13.74 -26.95 -29.92
N ARG A 341 -14.24 -27.99 -30.60
CA ARG A 341 -14.55 -29.27 -29.92
C ARG A 341 -13.29 -29.73 -29.17
N PRO A 342 -13.39 -30.22 -27.93
CA PRO A 342 -12.22 -30.48 -27.08
C PRO A 342 -11.34 -31.56 -27.72
N ARG A 343 -10.35 -31.15 -28.53
CA ARG A 343 -9.25 -32.02 -28.95
C ARG A 343 -8.29 -32.12 -27.78
N ALA A 344 -8.25 -33.30 -27.19
CA ALA A 344 -7.36 -33.71 -26.12
C ALA A 344 -5.89 -33.66 -26.58
N SER A 345 -5.26 -32.49 -26.49
CA SER A 345 -3.80 -32.33 -26.40
C SER A 345 -3.42 -30.84 -26.41
N ALA A 346 -3.80 -30.11 -25.36
CA ALA A 346 -2.98 -28.98 -24.97
C ALA A 346 -1.62 -29.56 -24.51
N PRO A 347 -0.47 -28.97 -24.89
CA PRO A 347 0.82 -29.43 -24.41
C PRO A 347 0.81 -29.54 -22.89
N ALA A 348 1.15 -30.71 -22.35
CA ALA A 348 1.16 -31.04 -20.92
C ALA A 348 2.17 -30.20 -20.09
N GLU A 349 2.78 -29.18 -20.68
CA GLU A 349 3.85 -28.37 -20.12
C GLU A 349 3.45 -27.54 -18.89
N VAL A 350 2.15 -27.29 -18.69
CA VAL A 350 1.65 -26.48 -17.57
C VAL A 350 0.24 -26.92 -17.17
N VAL A 351 0.03 -28.00 -16.42
CA VAL A 351 -1.22 -28.16 -15.66
C VAL A 351 -0.97 -28.91 -14.33
N ALA A 352 -0.13 -28.34 -13.46
CA ALA A 352 -0.21 -28.67 -12.05
C ALA A 352 -1.60 -28.26 -11.52
N PRO A 353 -2.25 -29.03 -10.65
CA PRO A 353 -3.47 -28.60 -9.97
C PRO A 353 -3.34 -27.24 -9.27
N ALA A 354 -2.12 -26.89 -8.86
CA ALA A 354 -1.78 -25.57 -8.31
C ALA A 354 -2.16 -24.40 -9.24
N TRP A 355 -2.00 -24.55 -10.57
CA TRP A 355 -2.42 -23.53 -11.53
C TRP A 355 -3.91 -23.20 -11.40
N ARG A 356 -4.76 -24.24 -11.27
CA ARG A 356 -6.21 -24.04 -11.19
C ARG A 356 -6.59 -23.25 -9.94
N ALA A 357 -5.98 -23.58 -8.80
CA ALA A 357 -6.19 -22.84 -7.56
C ALA A 357 -5.76 -21.37 -7.70
N VAL A 358 -4.57 -21.10 -8.24
CA VAL A 358 -4.08 -19.72 -8.45
C VAL A 358 -4.98 -18.94 -9.41
N LEU A 359 -5.42 -19.56 -10.52
CA LEU A 359 -6.32 -18.93 -11.48
C LEU A 359 -7.67 -18.58 -10.84
N VAL A 360 -8.28 -19.51 -10.12
CA VAL A 360 -9.55 -19.29 -9.41
C VAL A 360 -9.40 -18.21 -8.34
N PHE A 361 -8.32 -18.27 -7.55
CA PHE A 361 -8.02 -17.26 -6.55
C PHE A 361 -7.96 -15.86 -7.18
N VAL A 362 -7.19 -15.67 -8.26
CA VAL A 362 -7.05 -14.36 -8.92
C VAL A 362 -8.37 -13.89 -9.52
N LEU A 363 -9.14 -14.78 -10.17
CA LEU A 363 -10.42 -14.42 -10.77
C LEU A 363 -11.46 -14.02 -9.72
N VAL A 364 -11.62 -14.81 -8.66
CA VAL A 364 -12.57 -14.50 -7.58
C VAL A 364 -12.15 -13.24 -6.84
N ALA A 365 -10.86 -13.07 -6.55
CA ALA A 365 -10.34 -11.86 -5.91
C ALA A 365 -10.57 -10.62 -6.79
N PHE A 366 -10.35 -10.70 -8.10
CA PHE A 366 -10.59 -9.60 -9.03
C PHE A 366 -12.06 -9.22 -9.09
N LEU A 367 -12.97 -10.19 -9.21
CA LEU A 367 -14.42 -9.93 -9.25
C LEU A 367 -14.93 -9.36 -7.92
N ALA A 368 -14.48 -9.90 -6.79
CA ALA A 368 -14.83 -9.39 -5.47
C ALA A 368 -14.31 -7.96 -5.27
N TRP A 369 -13.06 -7.69 -5.69
CA TRP A 369 -12.47 -6.35 -5.67
C TRP A 369 -13.26 -5.37 -6.54
N GLN A 370 -13.62 -5.76 -7.75
CA GLN A 370 -14.37 -4.92 -8.68
C GLN A 370 -15.75 -4.56 -8.12
N ALA A 371 -16.40 -5.50 -7.43
CA ALA A 371 -17.70 -5.32 -6.79
C ALA A 371 -17.66 -4.43 -5.54
N ALA A 372 -16.65 -4.61 -4.69
CA ALA A 372 -16.63 -3.99 -3.38
C ALA A 372 -15.88 -2.65 -3.35
N PHE A 373 -14.81 -2.50 -4.15
CA PHE A 373 -13.87 -1.40 -4.00
C PHE A 373 -13.51 -0.71 -5.31
N SER A 374 -13.05 -1.46 -6.31
CA SER A 374 -12.40 -0.92 -7.50
C SER A 374 -11.27 0.09 -7.22
N ILE A 375 -10.60 0.01 -6.06
CA ILE A 375 -9.43 0.82 -5.71
C ILE A 375 -8.16 -0.01 -5.93
N GLN A 376 -7.31 0.37 -6.88
CA GLN A 376 -6.24 -0.50 -7.41
C GLN A 376 -5.25 -0.98 -6.36
N ARG A 377 -4.95 -0.21 -5.30
CA ARG A 377 -4.06 -0.69 -4.22
C ARG A 377 -4.57 -1.96 -3.54
N TYR A 378 -5.89 -2.12 -3.39
CA TYR A 378 -6.49 -3.33 -2.81
C TYR A 378 -6.43 -4.55 -3.74
N LEU A 379 -5.93 -4.39 -4.97
CA LEU A 379 -5.73 -5.45 -5.95
C LEU A 379 -4.27 -5.98 -5.97
N VAL A 380 -3.43 -5.54 -5.02
CA VAL A 380 -1.99 -5.84 -5.01
C VAL A 380 -1.64 -7.32 -5.10
N VAL A 381 -2.33 -8.20 -4.36
CA VAL A 381 -2.02 -9.65 -4.36
C VAL A 381 -2.30 -10.29 -5.74
N PRO A 382 -3.47 -10.09 -6.37
CA PRO A 382 -3.70 -10.48 -7.76
C PRO A 382 -2.70 -9.87 -8.74
N GLU A 383 -2.30 -8.60 -8.56
CA GLU A 383 -1.33 -7.94 -9.45
C GLU A 383 0.08 -8.53 -9.33
N LEU A 384 0.52 -8.91 -8.12
CA LEU A 384 1.76 -9.65 -7.87
C LEU A 384 1.78 -11.02 -8.59
N LEU A 385 0.61 -11.67 -8.70
CA LEU A 385 0.46 -12.96 -9.38
C LEU A 385 0.23 -12.82 -10.89
N ALA A 386 -0.16 -11.64 -11.37
CA ALA A 386 -0.57 -11.42 -12.75
C ALA A 386 0.50 -11.78 -13.81
N PRO A 387 1.81 -11.52 -13.59
CA PRO A 387 2.87 -11.99 -14.49
C PRO A 387 2.92 -13.51 -14.68
N LEU A 388 2.66 -14.28 -13.61
CA LEU A 388 2.58 -15.73 -13.70
C LEU A 388 1.40 -16.17 -14.58
N LEU A 389 0.23 -15.54 -14.40
CA LEU A 389 -0.94 -15.84 -15.23
C LEU A 389 -0.71 -15.51 -16.70
N LEU A 390 -0.09 -14.36 -16.97
CA LEU A 390 0.21 -13.92 -18.33
C LEU A 390 1.21 -14.87 -19.00
N TRP A 391 2.24 -15.28 -18.27
CA TRP A 391 3.22 -16.26 -18.76
C TRP A 391 2.56 -17.61 -19.09
N VAL A 392 1.75 -18.16 -18.17
CA VAL A 392 1.06 -19.44 -18.39
C VAL A 392 0.08 -19.35 -19.55
N GLY A 393 -0.73 -18.30 -19.62
CA GLY A 393 -1.72 -18.14 -20.68
C GLY A 393 -1.09 -17.95 -22.05
N LEU A 394 -0.02 -17.14 -22.17
CA LEU A 394 0.71 -17.00 -23.43
C LEU A 394 1.34 -18.33 -23.88
N ARG A 395 1.91 -19.11 -22.95
CA ARG A 395 2.48 -20.43 -23.25
C ARG A 395 1.42 -21.46 -23.67
N ARG A 396 0.19 -21.35 -23.17
CA ARG A 396 -0.93 -22.22 -23.58
C ARG A 396 -1.58 -21.80 -24.89
N LEU A 397 -1.60 -20.50 -25.20
CA LEU A 397 -2.30 -19.99 -26.38
C LEU A 397 -1.41 -19.78 -27.60
N LEU A 398 -0.11 -19.53 -27.43
CA LEU A 398 0.79 -19.30 -28.55
C LEU A 398 1.50 -20.59 -28.99
N PRO A 399 1.83 -20.74 -30.29
CA PRO A 399 2.69 -21.82 -30.75
C PRO A 399 4.05 -21.83 -30.04
N ALA A 400 4.58 -23.01 -29.73
CA ALA A 400 5.80 -23.19 -28.94
C ALA A 400 7.00 -22.34 -29.42
N ARG A 401 7.14 -22.17 -30.74
CA ARG A 401 8.18 -21.37 -31.39
C ARG A 401 8.20 -19.88 -30.97
N ILE A 402 7.04 -19.28 -30.74
CA ILE A 402 6.92 -17.85 -30.36
C ILE A 402 6.51 -17.65 -28.91
N ALA A 403 5.99 -18.68 -28.24
CA ALA A 403 5.42 -18.55 -26.90
C ALA A 403 6.43 -18.10 -25.83
N ALA A 404 7.65 -18.67 -25.83
CA ALA A 404 8.70 -18.24 -24.89
C ALA A 404 9.18 -16.81 -25.14
N PRO A 405 9.59 -16.43 -26.38
CA PRO A 405 9.96 -15.05 -26.68
C PRO A 405 8.84 -14.05 -26.39
N ALA A 406 7.60 -14.36 -26.77
CA ALA A 406 6.44 -13.50 -26.49
C ALA A 406 6.24 -13.30 -24.99
N ALA A 407 6.16 -14.37 -24.21
CA ALA A 407 6.01 -14.27 -22.75
C ALA A 407 7.13 -13.46 -22.10
N ARG A 408 8.39 -13.66 -22.54
CA ARG A 408 9.54 -12.90 -22.06
C ARG A 408 9.40 -11.40 -22.34
N TRP A 409 9.18 -11.03 -23.60
CA TRP A 409 9.13 -9.62 -24.00
C TRP A 409 7.88 -8.91 -23.49
N THR A 410 6.74 -9.58 -23.42
CA THR A 410 5.52 -9.03 -22.84
C THR A 410 5.70 -8.72 -21.36
N LEU A 411 6.33 -9.62 -20.59
CA LEU A 411 6.59 -9.36 -19.16
C LEU A 411 7.62 -8.26 -18.93
N ILE A 412 8.66 -8.19 -19.76
CA ILE A 412 9.61 -7.06 -19.74
C ILE A 412 8.89 -5.75 -20.05
N ALA A 413 8.01 -5.72 -21.05
CA ALA A 413 7.23 -4.53 -21.40
C ALA A 413 6.28 -4.11 -20.27
N CYS A 414 5.60 -5.07 -19.61
CA CYS A 414 4.75 -4.78 -18.45
C CYS A 414 5.55 -4.16 -17.30
N ALA A 415 6.67 -4.79 -16.92
CA ALA A 415 7.52 -4.31 -15.84
C ALA A 415 8.13 -2.93 -16.17
N ALA A 416 8.63 -2.74 -17.40
CA ALA A 416 9.18 -1.46 -17.84
C ALA A 416 8.13 -0.35 -17.85
N PHE A 417 6.90 -0.65 -18.28
CA PHE A 417 5.81 0.33 -18.29
C PHE A 417 5.36 0.73 -16.88
N ALA A 418 5.27 -0.24 -15.96
CA ALA A 418 4.98 0.02 -14.55
C ALA A 418 6.07 0.86 -13.88
N LEU A 419 7.35 0.55 -14.13
CA LEU A 419 8.49 1.34 -13.62
C LEU A 419 8.55 2.75 -14.23
N TYR A 420 8.31 2.89 -15.53
CA TYR A 420 8.25 4.19 -16.20
C TYR A 420 7.11 5.05 -15.67
N GLY A 421 5.97 4.42 -15.37
CA GLY A 421 4.80 5.05 -14.80
C GLY A 421 4.70 4.94 -13.29
N TRP A 422 5.82 4.77 -12.57
CA TRP A 422 5.82 4.61 -11.12
C TRP A 422 5.25 5.87 -10.48
N GLY A 423 3.99 5.75 -10.04
CA GLY A 423 3.35 6.73 -9.18
C GLY A 423 3.60 6.38 -7.72
N GLU A 424 4.03 7.36 -6.93
CA GLU A 424 4.22 7.20 -5.49
C GLU A 424 3.19 8.01 -4.70
N TRP A 425 3.03 7.66 -3.42
CA TRP A 425 2.12 8.32 -2.48
C TRP A 425 2.81 9.40 -1.62
N GLY A 426 4.06 9.70 -1.95
CA GLY A 426 4.86 10.78 -1.36
C GLY A 426 5.88 10.27 -0.36
N HIS A 427 7.16 10.46 -0.70
CA HIS A 427 8.28 10.32 0.23
C HIS A 427 9.01 11.66 0.41
N GLU A 428 9.46 11.88 1.64
CA GLU A 428 10.24 13.03 2.03
C GLU A 428 11.67 12.62 2.38
N ARG A 429 12.60 13.58 2.39
CA ARG A 429 13.99 13.24 2.71
C ARG A 429 14.13 12.79 4.16
N TRP A 430 14.97 11.80 4.38
CA TRP A 430 15.25 11.26 5.71
C TRP A 430 15.77 12.31 6.70
N ALA A 431 15.27 12.25 7.92
CA ALA A 431 15.90 12.82 9.11
C ALA A 431 16.18 11.69 10.11
N ARG A 432 16.94 11.95 11.19
CA ARG A 432 17.17 10.92 12.22
C ARG A 432 15.87 10.46 12.88
N GLN A 433 15.00 11.41 13.23
CA GLN A 433 13.64 11.16 13.73
C GLN A 433 12.66 11.26 12.57
N ALA A 434 11.73 10.32 12.47
CA ALA A 434 10.72 10.29 11.41
C ALA A 434 9.76 11.48 11.53
N PHE A 435 9.38 11.82 12.76
CA PHE A 435 8.43 12.87 13.08
C PHE A 435 9.01 13.80 14.14
N ARG A 436 8.77 15.11 13.96
CA ARG A 436 9.09 16.13 14.97
C ARG A 436 7.94 17.12 15.00
N VAL A 437 7.43 17.41 16.18
CA VAL A 437 6.32 18.36 16.37
C VAL A 437 6.70 19.28 17.51
N GLN A 438 6.65 20.59 17.27
CA GLN A 438 6.73 21.56 18.35
C GLN A 438 5.35 21.66 18.99
N ALA A 439 5.20 21.16 20.22
CA ALA A 439 3.96 21.27 20.97
C ALA A 439 3.67 22.75 21.33
N PRO A 440 2.41 23.20 21.23
CA PRO A 440 2.02 24.54 21.64
C PRO A 440 1.91 24.61 23.17
N PRO A 441 2.02 25.81 23.78
CA PRO A 441 1.75 25.98 25.21
C PRO A 441 0.32 25.56 25.54
N MET A 442 0.18 24.58 26.43
CA MET A 442 -1.09 24.08 26.94
C MET A 442 -0.97 23.98 28.47
N PRO A 443 -1.27 25.05 29.22
CA PRO A 443 -0.97 25.12 30.66
C PRO A 443 -1.75 24.11 31.52
N GLN A 444 -2.96 23.73 31.10
CA GLN A 444 -3.83 22.78 31.80
C GLN A 444 -4.28 21.69 30.81
N PRO A 445 -3.38 20.79 30.40
CA PRO A 445 -3.67 19.81 29.35
C PRO A 445 -4.82 18.88 29.74
N GLU A 446 -4.95 18.49 31.01
CA GLU A 446 -6.08 17.72 31.54
C GLU A 446 -7.44 18.42 31.40
N ARG A 447 -7.44 19.76 31.26
CA ARG A 447 -8.62 20.60 31.04
C ARG A 447 -8.79 21.04 29.59
N SER A 448 -8.05 20.43 28.67
CA SER A 448 -8.02 20.85 27.27
C SER A 448 -8.67 19.82 26.33
N LEU A 449 -9.51 20.32 25.42
CA LEU A 449 -9.99 19.61 24.23
C LEU A 449 -9.42 20.28 22.98
N VAL A 450 -8.83 19.48 22.09
CA VAL A 450 -8.25 19.94 20.83
C VAL A 450 -9.09 19.40 19.68
N LEU A 451 -9.61 20.30 18.86
CA LEU A 451 -10.39 19.99 17.67
C LEU A 451 -9.51 20.01 16.42
N LEU A 452 -9.34 18.87 15.78
CA LEU A 452 -8.73 18.74 14.46
C LEU A 452 -9.81 19.06 13.43
N VAL A 453 -9.73 20.23 12.81
CA VAL A 453 -10.82 20.75 11.97
C VAL A 453 -10.56 20.45 10.49
N GLY A 454 -11.51 19.80 9.83
CA GLY A 454 -11.47 19.48 8.40
C GLY A 454 -10.93 18.09 8.06
N ASP A 455 -10.71 17.87 6.76
CA ASP A 455 -10.27 16.59 6.19
C ASP A 455 -8.74 16.39 6.15
N ALA A 456 -7.98 17.40 6.59
CA ALA A 456 -6.52 17.30 6.60
C ALA A 456 -6.04 16.19 7.56
N PRO A 457 -4.99 15.43 7.19
CA PRO A 457 -4.49 14.31 7.99
C PRO A 457 -3.60 14.84 9.12
N GLU A 458 -4.24 15.32 10.20
CA GLU A 458 -3.53 16.05 11.26
C GLU A 458 -3.15 15.18 12.47
N SER A 459 -3.74 13.99 12.61
CA SER A 459 -3.67 13.16 13.82
C SER A 459 -2.28 12.63 14.15
N TRP A 460 -1.37 12.49 13.17
CA TRP A 460 0.01 12.06 13.40
C TRP A 460 0.80 12.96 14.35
N ARG A 461 0.30 14.17 14.63
CA ARG A 461 0.92 15.06 15.62
C ARG A 461 0.58 14.68 17.06
N ILE A 462 -0.57 14.05 17.29
CA ILE A 462 -1.10 13.75 18.62
C ILE A 462 -0.12 12.99 19.52
N PRO A 463 0.64 11.97 19.03
CA PRO A 463 1.64 11.28 19.86
C PRO A 463 2.74 12.18 20.43
N PHE A 464 2.88 13.40 19.93
CA PHE A 464 3.88 14.39 20.32
C PHE A 464 3.27 15.63 21.00
N LEU A 465 1.96 15.60 21.27
CA LEU A 465 1.24 16.62 22.02
C LEU A 465 0.93 16.10 23.44
N PRO A 466 0.51 16.96 24.39
CA PRO A 466 0.22 16.52 25.76
C PRO A 466 -0.82 15.41 25.83
N GLU A 467 -0.45 14.28 26.45
CA GLU A 467 -1.30 13.11 26.56
C GLU A 467 -2.53 13.37 27.46
N GLN A 468 -2.47 14.30 28.42
CA GLN A 468 -3.60 14.54 29.34
C GLN A 468 -4.80 15.20 28.66
N ALA A 469 -4.59 15.85 27.50
CA ALA A 469 -5.64 16.47 26.71
C ALA A 469 -6.50 15.42 25.98
N ALA A 470 -7.70 15.81 25.59
CA ALA A 470 -8.52 15.05 24.65
C ALA A 470 -8.41 15.63 23.24
N TYR A 471 -8.48 14.78 22.23
CA TYR A 471 -8.45 15.16 20.82
C TYR A 471 -9.73 14.68 20.15
N ALA A 472 -10.31 15.53 19.29
CA ALA A 472 -11.47 15.16 18.50
C ALA A 472 -11.33 15.71 17.08
N SER A 473 -11.78 14.97 16.05
CA SER A 473 -11.93 15.59 14.72
C SER A 473 -13.33 16.19 14.56
N VAL A 474 -13.44 17.24 13.77
CA VAL A 474 -14.71 17.89 13.45
C VAL A 474 -14.71 18.35 12.00
N ALA A 475 -15.87 18.27 11.35
CA ALA A 475 -16.06 18.61 9.95
C ALA A 475 -15.09 17.85 9.02
N SER A 476 -14.86 16.58 9.35
CA SER A 476 -13.99 15.66 8.60
C SER A 476 -14.82 14.67 7.77
N ASN A 477 -14.16 13.66 7.18
CA ASN A 477 -14.82 12.55 6.49
C ASN A 477 -15.57 11.59 7.45
N PHE A 478 -15.51 11.85 8.75
CA PHE A 478 -16.32 11.11 9.71
C PHE A 478 -17.81 11.36 9.44
N PRO A 479 -18.66 10.33 9.38
CA PRO A 479 -20.08 10.47 9.09
C PRO A 479 -20.84 10.96 10.33
N GLU A 480 -20.67 12.22 10.71
CA GLU A 480 -21.18 12.78 11.97
C GLU A 480 -22.71 12.92 12.02
N THR A 481 -23.29 12.79 13.21
CA THR A 481 -24.71 13.08 13.52
C THR A 481 -24.84 14.30 14.44
N PRO A 482 -26.07 14.83 14.66
CA PRO A 482 -26.29 15.83 15.71
C PRO A 482 -25.84 15.37 17.12
N ALA A 483 -25.92 14.06 17.40
CA ALA A 483 -25.44 13.49 18.67
C ALA A 483 -23.90 13.55 18.77
N TYR A 484 -23.18 13.42 17.65
CA TYR A 484 -21.73 13.66 17.60
C TYR A 484 -21.38 15.09 18.00
N ALA A 485 -22.05 16.08 17.39
CA ALA A 485 -21.83 17.48 17.73
C ALA A 485 -22.17 17.79 19.20
N ALA A 486 -23.25 17.20 19.73
CA ALA A 486 -23.59 17.30 21.15
C ALA A 486 -22.50 16.68 22.05
N ARG A 487 -21.91 15.53 21.65
CA ARG A 487 -20.82 14.90 22.38
C ARG A 487 -19.56 15.77 22.40
N VAL A 488 -19.19 16.39 21.27
CA VAL A 488 -18.07 17.34 21.21
C VAL A 488 -18.29 18.52 22.16
N ARG A 489 -19.48 19.13 22.16
CA ARG A 489 -19.83 20.22 23.10
C ARG A 489 -19.74 19.76 24.57
N ALA A 490 -20.23 18.57 24.88
CA ALA A 490 -20.15 18.01 26.23
C ALA A 490 -18.70 17.77 26.67
N MET A 491 -17.84 17.27 25.77
CA MET A 491 -16.41 17.11 26.03
C MET A 491 -15.75 18.47 26.28
N LEU A 492 -16.08 19.49 25.48
CA LEU A 492 -15.54 20.83 25.66
C LEU A 492 -15.95 21.43 26.99
N ALA A 493 -17.23 21.31 27.36
CA ALA A 493 -17.76 21.80 28.65
C ALA A 493 -17.10 21.11 29.85
N ALA A 494 -16.87 19.80 29.76
CA ALA A 494 -16.21 19.04 30.82
C ALA A 494 -14.72 19.39 30.99
N ARG A 495 -14.03 19.70 29.89
CA ARG A 495 -12.60 20.07 29.89
C ARG A 495 -12.41 21.53 30.30
N GLY A 496 -13.18 22.44 29.70
CA GLY A 496 -13.19 23.88 30.02
C GLY A 496 -12.25 24.73 29.17
N GLN A 497 -11.29 24.13 28.46
CA GLN A 497 -10.45 24.83 27.47
C GLN A 497 -10.56 24.17 26.09
N GLY A 498 -10.73 24.97 25.05
CA GLY A 498 -10.84 24.51 23.67
C GLY A 498 -9.75 25.09 22.78
N TYR A 499 -9.18 24.25 21.94
CA TYR A 499 -8.22 24.65 20.91
C TYR A 499 -8.63 24.07 19.55
N ALA A 500 -8.35 24.78 18.47
CA ALA A 500 -8.43 24.27 17.11
C ALA A 500 -7.03 24.04 16.54
N LEU A 501 -6.84 22.88 15.93
CA LEU A 501 -5.66 22.52 15.16
C LEU A 501 -6.05 22.52 13.68
N LEU A 502 -5.43 23.41 12.90
CA LEU A 502 -5.68 23.60 11.47
C LEU A 502 -4.39 23.35 10.67
N PRO A 503 -4.45 22.92 9.40
CA PRO A 503 -3.27 22.91 8.55
C PRO A 503 -2.73 24.33 8.32
N ALA A 504 -1.42 24.49 8.22
CA ALA A 504 -0.79 25.73 7.79
C ALA A 504 -0.09 25.54 6.43
N GLU A 505 -0.22 26.54 5.57
CA GLU A 505 0.28 26.50 4.20
C GLU A 505 1.82 26.63 4.16
N VAL A 506 2.44 25.97 3.18
CA VAL A 506 3.88 26.09 2.92
C VAL A 506 4.10 26.22 1.43
N ASP A 507 4.79 27.29 1.02
CA ASP A 507 5.26 27.39 -0.35
C ASP A 507 6.35 26.36 -0.64
N ARG A 508 5.92 25.20 -1.15
CA ARG A 508 6.80 24.09 -1.57
C ARG A 508 7.75 24.50 -2.70
N ASN A 509 7.44 25.53 -3.49
CA ASN A 509 8.37 26.04 -4.51
C ASN A 509 9.57 26.73 -3.85
N VAL A 510 9.35 27.53 -2.80
CA VAL A 510 10.45 28.12 -2.01
C VAL A 510 11.36 27.04 -1.45
N GLU A 511 10.79 25.98 -0.85
CA GLU A 511 11.59 24.88 -0.31
C GLU A 511 12.35 24.12 -1.40
N ARG A 512 11.73 23.87 -2.55
CA ARG A 512 12.40 23.30 -3.72
C ARG A 512 13.57 24.16 -4.17
N LEU A 513 13.41 25.48 -4.27
CA LEU A 513 14.51 26.37 -4.70
C LEU A 513 15.61 26.47 -3.67
N ARG A 514 15.30 26.56 -2.37
CA ARG A 514 16.29 26.50 -1.30
C ARG A 514 17.15 25.23 -1.41
N ARG A 515 16.52 24.08 -1.68
CA ARG A 515 17.22 22.80 -1.90
C ARG A 515 18.11 22.83 -3.15
N LEU A 516 17.58 23.29 -4.28
CA LEU A 516 18.34 23.37 -5.53
C LEU A 516 19.55 24.31 -5.41
N ASN A 517 19.39 25.44 -4.72
CA ASN A 517 20.49 26.36 -4.44
C ASN A 517 21.56 25.74 -3.54
N ALA A 518 21.18 24.96 -2.53
CA ALA A 518 22.15 24.26 -1.69
C ALA A 518 22.97 23.21 -2.48
N VAL A 519 22.34 22.52 -3.43
CA VAL A 519 23.04 21.61 -4.35
C VAL A 519 23.94 22.38 -5.31
N ALA A 520 23.43 23.48 -5.90
CA ALA A 520 24.22 24.34 -6.78
C ALA A 520 25.49 24.85 -6.07
N ALA A 521 25.37 25.30 -4.82
CA ALA A 521 26.50 25.75 -4.02
C ALA A 521 27.53 24.64 -3.74
N ARG A 522 27.08 23.41 -3.45
CA ARG A 522 27.97 22.25 -3.23
C ARG A 522 28.72 21.84 -4.50
N LEU A 523 28.08 22.00 -5.66
CA LEU A 523 28.66 21.69 -6.96
C LEU A 523 29.46 22.88 -7.54
N GLY A 524 29.54 24.01 -6.83
CA GLY A 524 30.22 25.23 -7.29
C GLY A 524 29.51 25.95 -8.45
N LEU A 525 28.25 25.62 -8.73
CA LEU A 525 27.44 26.23 -9.79
C LEU A 525 26.93 27.64 -9.41
N ASP A 526 27.03 28.00 -8.12
CA ASP A 526 26.70 29.33 -7.59
C ASP A 526 27.77 30.39 -7.92
N ARG A 527 28.84 30.01 -8.63
CA ARG A 527 29.97 30.87 -8.97
C ARG A 527 30.22 30.87 -10.49
N GLY A 528 30.61 32.02 -11.02
CA GLY A 528 31.01 32.18 -12.42
C GLY A 528 30.56 33.52 -13.03
N PRO A 529 31.17 33.96 -14.15
CA PRO A 529 30.79 35.19 -14.81
C PRO A 529 29.31 35.12 -15.24
N ASP A 530 28.54 36.12 -14.81
CA ASP A 530 27.12 36.32 -15.14
C ASP A 530 26.16 35.16 -14.83
N CYS A 531 26.54 34.23 -13.97
CA CYS A 531 25.68 33.09 -13.60
C CYS A 531 25.16 32.30 -14.81
N ALA A 532 25.92 32.26 -15.92
CA ALA A 532 25.41 31.83 -17.22
C ALA A 532 24.78 30.43 -17.20
N LEU A 533 25.41 29.49 -16.48
CA LEU A 533 24.90 28.12 -16.34
C LEU A 533 23.60 28.07 -15.52
N MET A 534 23.52 28.79 -14.40
CA MET A 534 22.29 28.87 -13.60
C MET A 534 21.16 29.55 -14.36
N ARG A 535 21.44 30.57 -15.17
CA ARG A 535 20.46 31.22 -16.07
C ARG A 535 19.95 30.27 -17.14
N ARG A 536 20.83 29.46 -17.78
CA ARG A 536 20.40 28.42 -18.73
C ARG A 536 19.47 27.40 -18.08
N LEU A 537 19.80 26.93 -16.87
CA LEU A 537 18.99 25.97 -16.13
C LEU A 537 17.71 26.57 -15.52
N ALA A 538 17.65 27.89 -15.36
CA ALA A 538 16.53 28.62 -14.78
C ALA A 538 15.26 28.51 -15.63
N HIS A 539 15.37 28.57 -16.97
CA HIS A 539 14.23 28.43 -17.87
C HIS A 539 13.67 26.99 -17.89
N ARG A 540 14.54 25.98 -18.01
CA ARG A 540 14.23 24.55 -17.84
C ARG A 540 15.48 23.82 -17.36
N PRO A 541 15.40 22.92 -16.35
CA PRO A 541 14.20 22.36 -15.69
C PRO A 541 13.78 23.07 -14.39
N VAL A 542 14.50 24.09 -13.93
CA VAL A 542 14.27 24.69 -12.60
C VAL A 542 12.99 25.51 -12.57
N ARG A 543 12.74 26.31 -13.61
CA ARG A 543 11.63 27.27 -13.73
C ARG A 543 11.64 28.30 -12.58
N ALA A 544 12.70 29.11 -12.54
CA ALA A 544 12.98 30.11 -11.51
C ALA A 544 13.61 31.37 -12.13
N GLY A 545 13.64 32.48 -11.39
CA GLY A 545 14.52 33.61 -11.68
C GLY A 545 15.94 33.35 -11.18
N VAL A 546 16.91 34.20 -11.55
CA VAL A 546 18.26 34.17 -10.99
C VAL A 546 18.57 35.53 -10.38
N ALA A 547 18.95 35.54 -9.11
CA ALA A 547 19.47 36.71 -8.43
C ALA A 547 20.97 36.54 -8.18
N VAL A 548 21.71 37.65 -8.23
CA VAL A 548 23.14 37.70 -7.92
C VAL A 548 23.31 38.50 -6.64
N ASP A 549 23.95 37.91 -5.64
CA ASP A 549 24.17 38.51 -4.33
C ASP A 549 25.62 38.26 -3.91
N ALA A 550 26.38 39.34 -3.65
CA ALA A 550 27.80 39.29 -3.30
C ALA A 550 28.67 38.36 -4.18
N GLY A 551 28.46 38.41 -5.50
CA GLY A 551 29.20 37.58 -6.47
C GLY A 551 28.77 36.10 -6.52
N ARG A 552 27.69 35.73 -5.82
CA ARG A 552 27.09 34.40 -5.86
C ARG A 552 25.72 34.41 -6.53
N CYS A 553 25.44 33.35 -7.27
CA CYS A 553 24.22 33.15 -8.03
C CYS A 553 23.23 32.30 -7.23
N ARG A 554 21.96 32.70 -7.19
CA ARG A 554 20.88 31.89 -6.59
C ARG A 554 19.63 31.89 -7.46
N TRP A 555 18.97 30.75 -7.57
CA TRP A 555 17.62 30.70 -8.11
C TRP A 555 16.62 31.30 -7.13
N VAL A 556 15.76 32.18 -7.62
CA VAL A 556 14.70 32.85 -6.84
C VAL A 556 13.34 32.51 -7.42
N LEU A 557 12.32 32.54 -6.56
CA LEU A 557 10.96 32.24 -6.99
C LEU A 557 10.46 33.33 -7.93
N LEU A 558 9.81 32.93 -9.02
CA LEU A 558 9.12 33.87 -9.89
C LEU A 558 7.85 34.36 -9.18
N PRO A 559 7.53 35.67 -9.20
CA PRO A 559 6.37 36.21 -8.49
C PRO A 559 5.05 35.49 -8.82
N GLU A 560 4.84 35.15 -10.09
CA GLU A 560 3.69 34.39 -10.60
C GLU A 560 3.56 32.96 -10.05
N ARG A 561 4.61 32.43 -9.40
CA ARG A 561 4.64 31.09 -8.78
C ARG A 561 4.70 31.16 -7.25
N ALA A 562 4.76 32.36 -6.68
CA ALA A 562 4.74 32.55 -5.24
C ALA A 562 3.34 32.29 -4.70
N VAL A 563 3.26 31.48 -3.65
CA VAL A 563 2.02 31.29 -2.91
C VAL A 563 1.97 32.36 -1.83
N ASP A 564 0.89 33.13 -1.77
CA ASP A 564 0.61 33.97 -0.60
C ASP A 564 0.17 33.08 0.56
N VAL A 565 1.17 32.58 1.30
CA VAL A 565 0.99 31.69 2.46
C VAL A 565 0.06 32.33 3.49
N ALA A 566 0.20 33.65 3.74
CA ALA A 566 -0.60 34.33 4.74
C ALA A 566 -2.07 34.43 4.31
N ALA A 567 -2.35 34.66 3.02
CA ALA A 567 -3.72 34.63 2.50
C ALA A 567 -4.33 33.21 2.56
N ALA A 568 -3.56 32.19 2.19
CA ALA A 568 -4.00 30.79 2.28
C ALA A 568 -4.31 30.37 3.73
N ASP A 569 -3.47 30.76 4.69
CA ASP A 569 -3.69 30.48 6.12
C ASP A 569 -4.97 31.17 6.62
N ARG A 570 -5.21 32.44 6.23
CA ARG A 570 -6.46 33.15 6.55
C ARG A 570 -7.69 32.49 5.91
N GLN A 571 -7.57 31.96 4.70
CA GLN A 571 -8.66 31.21 4.06
C GLN A 571 -8.97 29.92 4.82
N THR A 572 -7.95 29.21 5.28
CA THR A 572 -8.11 28.02 6.14
C THR A 572 -8.81 28.37 7.44
N GLN A 573 -8.45 29.49 8.10
CA GLN A 573 -9.14 29.96 9.30
C GLN A 573 -10.62 30.29 9.02
N ALA A 574 -10.92 30.99 7.93
CA ALA A 574 -12.30 31.35 7.57
C ALA A 574 -13.16 30.11 7.28
N LEU A 575 -12.60 29.10 6.62
CA LEU A 575 -13.29 27.82 6.42
C LEU A 575 -13.52 27.10 7.75
N ALA A 576 -12.52 27.10 8.64
CA ALA A 576 -12.63 26.50 9.96
C ALA A 576 -13.71 27.19 10.82
N GLU A 577 -13.84 28.52 10.75
CA GLU A 577 -14.93 29.26 11.41
C GLU A 577 -16.32 28.80 10.93
N GLN A 578 -16.50 28.64 9.61
CA GLN A 578 -17.75 28.12 9.05
C GLN A 578 -18.05 26.70 9.54
N GLN A 579 -17.03 25.85 9.64
CA GLN A 579 -17.15 24.48 10.10
C GLN A 579 -17.46 24.39 11.60
N LEU A 580 -16.77 25.19 12.42
CA LEU A 580 -16.93 25.24 13.88
C LEU A 580 -18.29 25.81 14.31
N ALA A 581 -18.87 26.70 13.50
CA ALA A 581 -20.21 27.27 13.75
C ALA A 581 -21.29 26.18 13.91
N ARG A 582 -21.15 25.02 13.25
CA ARG A 582 -22.07 23.88 13.38
C ARG A 582 -22.08 23.26 14.78
N TYR A 583 -21.02 23.47 15.54
CA TYR A 583 -20.89 23.05 16.94
C TYR A 583 -21.19 24.19 17.91
N GLY A 584 -21.54 25.38 17.42
CA GLY A 584 -21.71 26.59 18.23
C GLY A 584 -20.39 27.12 18.78
N LEU A 585 -19.29 26.93 18.05
CA LEU A 585 -17.94 27.34 18.45
C LEU A 585 -17.38 28.33 17.43
N ALA A 586 -16.50 29.22 17.89
CA ALA A 586 -15.76 30.13 17.03
C ALA A 586 -14.27 30.15 17.39
N LEU A 587 -13.43 30.56 16.44
CA LEU A 587 -12.03 30.88 16.74
C LEU A 587 -11.97 32.19 17.54
N GLN A 588 -11.16 32.23 18.59
CA GLN A 588 -10.89 33.48 19.30
C GLN A 588 -10.04 34.39 18.39
N PRO A 589 -10.49 35.63 18.10
CA PRO A 589 -9.77 36.55 17.22
C PRO A 589 -8.32 36.78 17.65
N GLY A 590 -7.38 36.71 16.70
CA GLY A 590 -5.95 36.94 16.95
C GLY A 590 -5.24 35.87 17.80
N SER A 591 -5.93 34.79 18.18
CA SER A 591 -5.33 33.72 19.00
C SER A 591 -4.48 32.72 18.20
N CYS A 592 -4.71 32.63 16.89
CA CYS A 592 -4.06 31.66 16.02
C CYS A 592 -2.54 31.91 15.92
N ARG A 593 -1.75 30.87 16.20
CA ARG A 593 -0.29 30.87 16.05
C ARG A 593 0.17 29.68 15.23
N ILE A 594 1.18 29.88 14.40
CA ILE A 594 1.75 28.81 13.57
C ILE A 594 2.85 28.10 14.35
N TYR A 595 2.74 26.78 14.45
CA TYR A 595 3.73 25.91 15.04
C TYR A 595 4.35 25.01 13.96
N PRO A 596 5.68 24.80 13.99
CA PRO A 596 6.36 23.94 13.06
C PRO A 596 6.22 22.46 13.45
N SER A 597 6.06 21.62 12.43
CA SER A 597 6.24 20.18 12.54
C SER A 597 6.82 19.62 11.25
N TRP A 598 7.37 18.42 11.31
CA TRP A 598 8.12 17.80 10.23
C TRP A 598 7.84 16.31 10.10
N VAL A 599 7.78 15.85 8.84
CA VAL A 599 7.92 14.44 8.47
C VAL A 599 9.22 14.32 7.69
N GLY A 600 10.17 13.56 8.22
CA GLY A 600 11.55 13.59 7.74
C GLY A 600 12.10 15.02 7.80
N GLN A 601 12.57 15.54 6.66
CA GLN A 601 13.03 16.94 6.53
C GLN A 601 11.95 17.91 6.05
N ALA A 602 10.79 17.44 5.60
CA ALA A 602 9.75 18.28 5.04
C ALA A 602 8.93 18.95 6.13
N ARG A 603 8.53 20.20 5.88
CA ARG A 603 7.74 21.00 6.83
C ARG A 603 6.25 20.77 6.61
N PHE A 604 5.55 20.53 7.71
CA PHE A 604 4.11 20.42 7.78
C PHE A 604 3.63 21.25 8.96
N PRO A 605 3.80 22.59 8.95
CA PRO A 605 3.35 23.44 10.04
C PRO A 605 1.84 23.32 10.24
N TYR A 606 1.37 23.75 11.40
CA TYR A 606 -0.04 23.76 11.74
C TYR A 606 -0.36 25.04 12.50
N GLN A 607 -1.61 25.47 12.39
CA GLN A 607 -2.13 26.61 13.14
C GLN A 607 -2.79 26.10 14.40
N TRP A 608 -2.53 26.80 15.51
CA TRP A 608 -3.09 26.52 16.82
C TRP A 608 -3.86 27.75 17.28
N CYS A 609 -5.18 27.62 17.37
CA CYS A 609 -6.09 28.70 17.71
C CYS A 609 -6.85 28.36 19.00
N ARG A 610 -7.20 29.37 19.80
CA ARG A 610 -8.12 29.17 20.94
C ARG A 610 -9.57 29.20 20.43
N LEU A 611 -10.43 28.45 21.10
CA LEU A 611 -11.88 28.46 20.87
C LEU A 611 -12.58 29.38 21.88
N GLN A 612 -13.70 29.96 21.47
CA GLN A 612 -14.61 30.73 22.32
C GLN A 612 -16.06 30.33 22.10
#